data_AF-A0AAP8GEC2-F1
#
_entry.id   AF-A0AAP8GEC2-F1
#
_cell.length_a   1.000
_cell.length_b   1.000
_cell.length_c   1.000
_cell.angle_alpha   90.00
_cell.angle_beta   90.00
_cell.angle_gamma   90.00
#
_symmetry.space_group_name_H-M   'P 1'
#
loop_
_entity.id
_entity.type
_entity.pdbx_description
1 polymer ?
#
loop_
_entity_poly.entity_id
_entity_poly.type
_entity_poly.pdbx_seq_one_letter_code
_entity_poly.pdbx_strand_id
1 'polypeptide(L)'
;ADLPENLAELRQAIETAVPHGRTTGRCKRDKGAWENPPFNVDAKWAELEAGYQWLTQKYPRFLNTNNYKHLGTLGTGNHFIEICLDESEQVWIMLHSGSRGIGNAIGTYFIDLAQKEMQDQLET
;
A
#
# COMPACT_ATOMS: atom_id res chain seq x y z
N ALA A 1 -8.84 23.19 -23.61
CA ALA A 1 -10.23 22.71 -23.42
C ALA A 1 -10.56 22.96 -21.97
N ASP A 2 -11.69 23.60 -21.68
CA ASP A 2 -11.99 24.01 -20.31
C ASP A 2 -12.28 22.77 -19.43
N LEU A 3 -11.60 22.68 -18.30
CA LEU A 3 -11.90 21.70 -17.26
C LEU A 3 -13.34 21.93 -16.75
N PRO A 4 -14.05 20.87 -16.32
CA PRO A 4 -15.37 21.05 -15.72
C PRO A 4 -15.26 21.94 -14.48
N GLU A 5 -16.32 22.72 -14.19
CA GLU A 5 -16.37 23.65 -13.04
C GLU A 5 -16.11 22.96 -11.69
N ASN A 6 -16.34 21.65 -11.62
CA ASN A 6 -15.95 20.84 -10.47
C ASN A 6 -15.33 19.50 -10.92
N LEU A 7 -14.43 18.97 -10.09
CA LEU A 7 -13.83 17.65 -10.24
C LEU A 7 -14.41 16.64 -9.23
N ALA A 8 -15.59 16.91 -8.69
CA ALA A 8 -16.18 16.09 -7.63
C ALA A 8 -16.50 14.67 -8.12
N GLU A 9 -17.04 14.55 -9.33
CA GLU A 9 -17.34 13.24 -9.94
C GLU A 9 -16.06 12.43 -10.20
N LEU A 10 -15.01 13.09 -10.69
CA LEU A 10 -13.71 12.47 -10.92
C LEU A 10 -13.08 12.01 -9.60
N ARG A 11 -13.09 12.87 -8.59
CA ARG A 11 -12.65 12.52 -7.24
C ARG A 11 -13.42 11.31 -6.71
N GLN A 12 -14.75 11.32 -6.80
CA GLN A 12 -15.60 10.22 -6.33
C GLN A 12 -15.31 8.91 -7.08
N ALA A 13 -15.09 8.97 -8.38
CA ALA A 13 -14.73 7.81 -9.20
C ALA A 13 -13.39 7.20 -8.73
N ILE A 14 -12.37 8.04 -8.49
CA ILE A 14 -11.08 7.61 -7.95
C ILE A 14 -11.24 6.99 -6.56
N GLU A 15 -11.98 7.67 -5.68
CA GLU A 15 -12.24 7.23 -4.30
C GLU A 15 -12.99 5.88 -4.24
N THR A 16 -13.86 5.62 -5.22
CA THR A 16 -14.58 4.36 -5.36
C THR A 16 -13.68 3.25 -5.89
N ALA A 17 -12.81 3.56 -6.85
CA ALA A 17 -11.92 2.58 -7.48
C ALA A 17 -10.72 2.20 -6.61
N VAL A 18 -10.23 3.12 -5.77
CA VAL A 18 -9.02 2.95 -4.97
C VAL A 18 -9.35 3.07 -3.49
N PRO A 19 -9.36 1.97 -2.71
CA PRO A 19 -9.56 2.05 -1.27
C PRO A 19 -8.47 2.90 -0.62
N HIS A 20 -8.90 3.80 0.26
CA HIS A 20 -8.06 4.80 0.88
C HIS A 20 -8.63 5.20 2.24
N GLY A 21 -7.84 5.95 3.00
CA GLY A 21 -8.23 6.42 4.32
C GLY A 21 -7.85 5.44 5.44
N ARG A 22 -8.06 5.89 6.68
CA ARG A 22 -7.77 5.13 7.89
C ARG A 22 -9.02 5.06 8.74
N THR A 23 -9.33 3.88 9.24
CA THR A 23 -10.37 3.78 10.29
C THR A 23 -9.78 4.09 11.65
N THR A 24 -10.33 5.10 12.33
CA THR A 24 -9.97 5.45 13.71
C THR A 24 -10.95 4.80 14.70
N GLY A 25 -10.43 4.15 15.74
CA GLY A 25 -11.20 3.47 16.79
C GLY A 25 -10.94 1.97 16.91
N ARG A 26 -10.92 1.42 18.13
CA ARG A 26 -10.83 -0.02 18.37
C ARG A 26 -12.05 -0.75 17.79
N CYS A 27 -11.82 -1.93 17.20
CA CYS A 27 -12.83 -2.88 16.72
C CYS A 27 -13.58 -2.57 15.40
N LYS A 28 -13.21 -1.53 14.63
CA LYS A 28 -13.77 -1.33 13.28
C LYS A 28 -12.80 -1.86 12.22
N ARG A 29 -13.32 -2.63 11.24
CA ARG A 29 -12.55 -3.07 10.07
C ARG A 29 -12.00 -1.86 9.32
N ASP A 30 -10.79 -1.96 8.78
CA ASP A 30 -10.16 -0.84 8.10
C ASP A 30 -10.84 -0.53 6.76
N LYS A 31 -11.59 0.57 6.72
CA LYS A 31 -12.16 1.16 5.50
C LYS A 31 -11.12 1.43 4.40
N GLY A 32 -9.84 1.55 4.75
CA GLY A 32 -8.74 1.74 3.80
C GLY A 32 -8.27 0.47 3.10
N ALA A 33 -8.87 -0.68 3.40
CA ALA A 33 -8.53 -1.97 2.80
C ALA A 33 -9.74 -2.58 2.07
N TRP A 34 -9.46 -3.51 1.17
CA TRP A 34 -10.52 -4.32 0.56
C TRP A 34 -11.18 -5.22 1.62
N GLU A 35 -12.51 -5.18 1.71
CA GLU A 35 -13.27 -6.21 2.40
C GLU A 35 -13.30 -7.49 1.56
N ASN A 36 -13.74 -7.34 0.30
CA ASN A 36 -13.76 -8.34 -0.75
C ASN A 36 -12.97 -7.79 -1.95
N PRO A 37 -11.71 -8.21 -2.16
CA PRO A 37 -10.93 -7.74 -3.29
C PRO A 37 -11.60 -8.06 -4.64
N PRO A 38 -11.53 -7.15 -5.63
CA PRO A 38 -12.06 -7.39 -6.96
C PRO A 38 -11.18 -8.36 -7.76
N PHE A 39 -11.74 -8.94 -8.83
CA PHE A 39 -11.08 -9.96 -9.67
C PHE A 39 -9.67 -9.55 -10.16
N ASN A 40 -9.47 -8.28 -10.51
CA ASN A 40 -8.15 -7.80 -10.95
C ASN A 40 -7.11 -7.83 -9.82
N VAL A 41 -7.52 -7.61 -8.57
CA VAL A 41 -6.65 -7.73 -7.40
C VAL A 41 -6.37 -9.20 -7.12
N ASP A 42 -7.35 -10.09 -7.27
CA ASP A 42 -7.16 -11.54 -7.13
C ASP A 42 -6.17 -12.09 -8.15
N ALA A 43 -6.35 -11.72 -9.42
CA ALA A 43 -5.44 -12.12 -10.49
C ALA A 43 -4.00 -11.66 -10.22
N LYS A 44 -3.83 -10.42 -9.75
CA LYS A 44 -2.50 -9.89 -9.38
C LYS A 44 -1.94 -10.54 -8.13
N TRP A 45 -2.78 -10.90 -7.16
CA TRP A 45 -2.34 -11.63 -5.98
C TRP A 45 -1.86 -13.03 -6.33
N ALA A 46 -2.55 -13.73 -7.24
CA ALA A 46 -2.14 -15.05 -7.71
C ALA A 46 -0.73 -15.05 -8.33
N GLU A 47 -0.33 -13.98 -9.02
CA GLU A 47 1.03 -13.80 -9.53
C GLU A 47 2.08 -13.66 -8.40
N LEU A 48 1.70 -13.10 -7.25
CA LEU A 48 2.60 -12.82 -6.12
C LEU A 48 2.59 -13.92 -5.04
N GLU A 49 1.55 -14.75 -5.02
CA GLU A 49 1.25 -15.67 -3.93
C GLU A 49 2.40 -16.64 -3.66
N ALA A 50 2.99 -17.25 -4.70
CA ALA A 50 4.10 -18.19 -4.53
C ALA A 50 5.32 -17.53 -3.87
N GLY A 51 5.68 -16.31 -4.28
CA GLY A 51 6.77 -15.55 -3.68
C GLY A 51 6.46 -15.13 -2.23
N TYR A 52 5.21 -14.76 -1.96
CA TYR A 52 4.76 -14.43 -0.61
C TYR A 52 4.78 -15.65 0.32
N GLN A 53 4.35 -16.82 -0.16
CA GLN A 53 4.41 -18.08 0.59
C GLN A 53 5.86 -18.46 0.90
N TRP A 54 6.77 -18.38 -0.07
CA TRP A 54 8.19 -18.61 0.17
C TRP A 54 8.76 -17.65 1.22
N LEU A 55 8.46 -16.35 1.09
CA LEU A 55 8.93 -15.31 2.02
C LEU A 55 8.43 -15.57 3.45
N THR A 56 7.16 -15.93 3.61
CA THR A 56 6.55 -16.18 4.92
C THR A 56 6.95 -17.52 5.52
N GLN A 57 7.27 -18.54 4.71
CA GLN A 57 7.90 -19.76 5.21
C GLN A 57 9.28 -19.47 5.79
N LYS A 58 10.08 -18.65 5.10
CA LYS A 58 11.42 -18.25 5.58
C LYS A 58 11.36 -17.28 6.77
N TYR A 59 10.38 -16.38 6.78
CA TYR A 59 10.20 -15.36 7.81
C TYR A 59 8.72 -15.29 8.26
N PRO A 60 8.27 -16.19 9.16
CA PRO A 60 6.86 -16.31 9.56
C PRO A 60 6.22 -15.03 10.12
N ARG A 61 7.03 -14.11 10.66
CA ARG A 61 6.58 -12.82 11.16
C ARG A 61 5.81 -11.96 10.14
N PHE A 62 6.06 -12.16 8.84
CA PHE A 62 5.41 -11.38 7.77
C PHE A 62 3.99 -11.86 7.44
N LEU A 63 3.52 -12.97 8.03
CA LEU A 63 2.14 -13.46 7.82
C LEU A 63 1.07 -12.45 8.27
N ASN A 64 1.39 -11.63 9.29
CA ASN A 64 0.42 -10.77 9.97
C ASN A 64 0.24 -9.38 9.34
N THR A 65 0.72 -9.15 8.10
CA THR A 65 0.71 -7.81 7.49
C THR A 65 -0.47 -7.53 6.55
N ASN A 66 -1.46 -8.44 6.46
CA ASN A 66 -2.72 -8.26 5.70
C ASN A 66 -2.53 -7.91 4.20
N ASN A 67 -1.51 -8.47 3.55
CA ASN A 67 -1.03 -7.99 2.23
C ASN A 67 -2.06 -8.10 1.11
N TYR A 68 -2.77 -9.22 1.04
CA TYR A 68 -3.79 -9.45 0.02
C TYR A 68 -4.88 -8.35 0.03
N LYS A 69 -5.39 -8.00 1.22
CA LYS A 69 -6.43 -6.96 1.36
C LYS A 69 -5.93 -5.54 1.16
N HIS A 70 -4.63 -5.31 1.23
CA HIS A 70 -4.02 -4.01 1.00
C HIS A 70 -3.43 -3.86 -0.42
N LEU A 71 -3.45 -4.91 -1.24
CA LEU A 71 -2.98 -4.86 -2.62
C LEU A 71 -3.88 -3.91 -3.44
N GLY A 72 -3.27 -2.93 -4.11
CA GLY A 72 -4.02 -1.94 -4.90
C GLY A 72 -4.77 -0.89 -4.07
N THR A 73 -4.44 -0.75 -2.79
CA THR A 73 -4.97 0.33 -1.93
C THR A 73 -4.01 1.51 -1.89
N LEU A 74 -4.54 2.74 -1.76
CA LEU A 74 -3.71 3.94 -1.69
C LEU A 74 -2.93 4.00 -0.37
N GLY A 75 -3.64 3.78 0.73
CA GLY A 75 -3.12 3.88 2.07
C GLY A 75 -3.35 5.17 2.81
N THR A 76 -2.44 5.45 3.75
CA THR A 76 -2.54 6.53 4.74
C THR A 76 -1.20 7.27 4.86
N GLY A 77 -1.19 8.45 5.47
CA GLY A 77 0.03 9.27 5.59
C GLY A 77 0.18 10.15 4.35
N ASN A 78 1.39 10.24 3.80
CA ASN A 78 1.67 11.03 2.60
C ASN A 78 1.33 10.28 1.30
N HIS A 79 0.38 9.35 1.31
CA HIS A 79 -0.04 8.62 0.10
C HIS A 79 -1.20 9.36 -0.57
N PHE A 80 -1.04 9.70 -1.84
CA PHE A 80 -2.00 10.53 -2.59
C PHE A 80 -2.07 10.14 -4.07
N ILE A 81 -3.19 10.51 -4.68
CA ILE A 81 -3.37 10.55 -6.14
C ILE A 81 -3.63 12.01 -6.47
N GLU A 82 -2.78 12.58 -7.33
CA GLU A 82 -2.89 13.96 -7.78
C GLU A 82 -3.07 13.99 -9.29
N ILE A 83 -3.98 14.86 -9.75
CA ILE A 83 -4.18 15.14 -11.17
C ILE A 83 -3.43 16.44 -11.45
N CYS A 84 -2.45 16.38 -12.35
CA CYS A 84 -1.57 17.48 -12.68
C CYS A 84 -1.78 17.90 -14.13
N LEU A 85 -1.52 19.17 -14.43
CA LEU A 85 -1.30 19.65 -15.78
C LEU A 85 0.19 19.95 -15.95
N ASP A 86 0.75 19.58 -17.09
CA ASP A 86 2.10 20.02 -17.46
C ASP A 86 2.08 21.38 -18.18
N GLU A 87 3.28 21.90 -18.50
CA GLU A 87 3.45 23.18 -19.20
C GLU A 87 2.85 23.21 -20.62
N SER A 88 2.47 22.04 -21.16
CA SER A 88 1.81 21.86 -22.46
C SER A 88 0.32 21.55 -22.33
N GLU A 89 -0.29 21.80 -21.15
CA GLU A 89 -1.70 21.56 -20.86
C GLU A 89 -2.11 20.07 -20.96
N GLN A 90 -1.16 19.13 -20.84
CA GLN A 90 -1.47 17.70 -20.82
C GLN A 90 -1.77 17.24 -19.40
N VAL A 91 -2.75 16.35 -19.26
CA VAL A 91 -3.19 15.79 -17.99
C VAL A 91 -2.31 14.59 -17.59
N TRP A 92 -1.80 14.62 -16.37
CA TRP A 92 -1.02 13.55 -15.75
C TRP A 92 -1.66 13.10 -14.45
N ILE A 93 -1.41 11.85 -14.08
CA ILE A 93 -1.75 11.32 -12.75
C ILE A 93 -0.44 11.03 -12.02
N MET A 94 -0.21 11.74 -10.92
CA MET A 94 0.84 11.42 -9.98
C MET A 94 0.27 10.49 -8.90
N LEU A 95 0.81 9.28 -8.83
CA LEU A 95 0.47 8.30 -7.79
C LEU A 95 1.63 8.22 -6.80
N HIS A 96 1.40 8.66 -5.57
CA HIS A 96 2.31 8.43 -4.46
C HIS A 96 1.73 7.34 -3.54
N SER A 97 2.27 6.13 -3.65
CA SER A 97 1.91 4.99 -2.79
C SER A 97 3.13 4.10 -2.52
N GLY A 98 2.95 3.01 -1.77
CA GLY A 98 4.04 2.12 -1.39
C GLY A 98 3.60 0.70 -1.10
N SER A 99 4.52 -0.09 -0.57
CA SER A 99 4.38 -1.52 -0.27
C SER A 99 3.47 -1.85 0.91
N ARG A 100 2.73 -0.86 1.45
CA ARG A 100 1.82 -1.02 2.59
C ARG A 100 2.56 -1.58 3.81
N GLY A 101 1.90 -2.43 4.60
CA GLY A 101 2.45 -2.96 5.84
C GLY A 101 3.67 -3.87 5.66
N ILE A 102 3.74 -4.63 4.56
CA ILE A 102 4.81 -5.62 4.36
C ILE A 102 6.18 -4.98 4.19
N GLY A 103 6.31 -3.90 3.42
CA GLY A 103 7.62 -3.28 3.23
C GLY A 103 8.16 -2.66 4.52
N ASN A 104 7.30 -2.04 5.33
CA ASN A 104 7.69 -1.57 6.65
C ASN A 104 8.12 -2.74 7.54
N ALA A 105 7.36 -3.84 7.57
CA ALA A 105 7.69 -5.01 8.37
C ALA A 105 9.04 -5.63 7.97
N ILE A 106 9.31 -5.75 6.67
CA ILE A 106 10.59 -6.23 6.14
C ILE A 106 11.72 -5.28 6.54
N GLY A 107 11.55 -3.98 6.29
CA GLY A 107 12.55 -2.97 6.59
C GLY A 107 12.92 -2.95 8.07
N THR A 108 11.93 -2.85 8.95
CA THR A 108 12.14 -2.91 10.40
C THR A 108 12.86 -4.18 10.82
N TYR A 109 12.44 -5.35 10.31
CA TYR A 109 13.05 -6.61 10.71
C TYR A 109 14.54 -6.70 10.37
N PHE A 110 14.93 -6.35 9.14
CA PHE A 110 16.32 -6.46 8.71
C PHE A 110 17.20 -5.35 9.28
N ILE A 111 16.64 -4.17 9.58
CA ILE A 111 17.34 -3.13 10.35
C ILE A 111 17.63 -3.65 11.76
N ASP A 112 16.64 -4.21 12.45
CA ASP A 112 16.82 -4.75 13.81
C ASP A 112 17.83 -5.90 13.84
N LEU A 113 17.83 -6.75 12.81
CA LEU A 113 18.80 -7.85 12.68
C LEU A 113 20.22 -7.31 12.52
N ALA A 114 20.43 -6.35 11.62
CA ALA A 114 21.74 -5.74 11.41
C ALA A 114 22.26 -5.00 12.66
N GLN A 115 21.37 -4.34 13.41
CA GLN A 115 21.74 -3.69 14.68
C GLN A 115 22.20 -4.70 15.73
N LYS A 116 21.52 -5.84 15.85
CA LYS A 116 21.92 -6.91 16.77
C LYS A 116 23.26 -7.53 16.39
N GLU A 117 23.45 -7.84 15.11
CA GLU A 117 24.72 -8.38 14.62
C GLU A 117 25.89 -7.42 14.90
N MET A 118 25.69 -6.12 14.73
CA MET A 118 26.69 -5.11 15.07
C MET A 118 26.99 -5.06 16.58
N GLN A 119 25.97 -5.17 17.43
CA GLN A 119 26.15 -5.19 18.88
C GLN A 119 26.96 -6.41 19.31
N ASP A 120 26.61 -7.60 18.82
CA ASP A 120 27.32 -8.85 19.13
C ASP A 120 28.80 -8.75 18.73
N GLN A 121 29.11 -8.13 17.58
CA GLN A 121 30.49 -7.91 17.14
C GLN A 121 31.29 -6.94 18.01
N LEU A 122 30.64 -5.97 18.66
CA LEU A 122 31.31 -5.02 19.57
C LEU A 122 31.53 -5.62 20.97
N GLU A 123 30.75 -6.64 21.33
CA GLU A 123 30.86 -7.36 22.61
C GLU A 123 31.84 -8.55 22.55
N THR A 124 32.35 -8.89 21.36
CA THR A 124 33.37 -9.94 21.13
C THR A 124 34.77 -9.36 20.98
#